data_AF-A0A938MAF0-F1
#
_entry.id   AF-A0A938MAF0-F1
#
_cell.length_a   1.000
_cell.length_b   1.000
_cell.length_c   1.000
_cell.angle_alpha   90.00
_cell.angle_beta   90.00
_cell.angle_gamma   90.00
#
_symmetry.space_group_name_H-M   'P 1'
#
loop_
_entity.id
_entity.type
_entity.pdbx_description
1 polymer ?
#
loop_
_entity_poly.entity_id
_entity_poly.type
_entity_poly.pdbx_seq_one_letter_code
_entity_poly.pdbx_strand_id
1 'polypeptide(L)'
;MTIRLSPVTRHPPRRVFDLSLASILLVLLVASGATSETLVPPSVQPWEATEGLPAAKQGKFPVMMPKYEGVDQLLVLSSRWVIVVTSNIDAVYGKIDELSGGKFFKAITDWEASEKAGKPNWTAYKGRWQIYDDFAAKAREAAGERLLDEPGYYAISGEDGQAQAPKRVTRVIVGLGENVGPAKGKLRGASPVYYAHYSYLETPVPLQQGKRYTIALKDGRKVTFVYDETRTVSRALKVNQVGYLPDAKGKFAYLGACLWEFGPHDFSFAREFKVVSVATGEVVHKGEVRL
;
A
#
# COMPACT_ATOMS: atom_id res chain seq x y z
N MET A 1 -10.16 26.88 46.30
CA MET A 1 -9.13 25.93 45.85
C MET A 1 -8.02 26.75 45.22
N THR A 2 -6.94 26.92 45.97
CA THR A 2 -5.89 27.94 45.73
C THR A 2 -4.77 27.32 44.91
N ILE A 3 -4.55 27.81 43.69
CA ILE A 3 -3.39 27.42 42.87
C ILE A 3 -2.26 28.39 43.20
N ARG A 4 -1.21 27.89 43.88
CA ARG A 4 0.06 28.59 44.06
C ARG A 4 0.86 28.50 42.75
N LEU A 5 1.29 29.65 42.23
CA LEU A 5 2.30 29.74 41.16
C LEU A 5 3.69 29.80 41.81
N SER A 6 4.58 28.89 41.42
CA SER A 6 6.00 28.92 41.78
C SER A 6 6.79 29.81 40.82
N PRO A 7 7.87 30.48 41.27
CA PRO A 7 8.59 31.46 40.48
C PRO A 7 9.54 30.81 39.47
N VAL A 8 9.59 31.42 38.28
CA VAL A 8 10.46 31.07 37.16
C VAL A 8 11.91 31.43 37.51
N THR A 9 12.79 30.43 37.58
CA THR A 9 14.25 30.62 37.61
C THR A 9 14.78 30.73 36.18
N ARG A 10 15.48 31.84 35.90
CA ARG A 10 16.19 32.06 34.63
C ARG A 10 17.52 31.29 34.63
N HIS A 11 17.80 30.58 33.54
CA HIS A 11 19.13 30.05 33.23
C HIS A 11 19.67 30.61 31.90
N PRO A 12 21.01 30.77 31.78
CA PRO A 12 21.67 31.52 30.71
C PRO A 12 21.79 30.70 29.40
N PRO A 13 22.15 31.33 28.25
CA PRO A 13 22.00 30.71 26.95
C PRO A 13 23.08 29.65 26.73
N ARG A 14 22.70 28.49 26.18
CA ARG A 14 23.63 27.50 25.65
C ARG A 14 23.44 27.37 24.14
N ARG A 15 24.52 27.75 23.45
CA ARG A 15 24.99 27.46 22.09
C ARG A 15 24.00 26.79 21.15
N VAL A 16 23.69 27.55 20.09
CA VAL A 16 23.15 27.09 18.81
C VAL A 16 24.11 26.04 18.23
N PHE A 17 23.64 24.80 18.14
CA PHE A 17 24.12 23.89 17.10
C PHE A 17 23.05 23.88 16.02
N ASP A 18 23.43 24.45 14.88
CA ASP A 18 22.67 24.44 13.66
C ASP A 18 22.80 23.03 13.04
N LEU A 19 21.72 22.25 13.06
CA LEU A 19 21.62 20.99 12.33
C LEU A 19 20.29 20.99 11.59
N SER A 20 20.41 21.23 10.29
CA SER A 20 19.32 21.30 9.32
C SER A 20 18.46 20.03 9.33
N LEU A 21 17.18 20.18 8.99
CA LEU A 21 16.17 19.13 8.84
C LEU A 21 16.73 17.81 8.27
N ALA A 22 16.89 16.82 9.14
CA ALA A 22 17.07 15.43 8.73
C ALA A 22 15.70 14.76 8.68
N SER A 23 15.22 14.46 7.48
CA SER A 23 14.11 13.53 7.27
C SER A 23 14.56 12.14 7.73
N ILE A 24 14.04 11.69 8.87
CA ILE A 24 14.32 10.36 9.43
C ILE A 24 13.35 9.35 8.80
N LEU A 25 13.88 8.39 8.04
CA LEU A 25 13.14 7.20 7.65
C LEU A 25 13.34 6.14 8.74
N LEU A 26 12.24 5.63 9.30
CA LEU A 26 12.30 4.48 10.20
C LEU A 26 12.23 3.21 9.35
N VAL A 27 13.33 2.45 9.32
CA VAL A 27 13.37 1.12 8.70
C VAL A 27 13.42 0.08 9.81
N LEU A 28 12.31 -0.63 10.01
CA LEU A 28 12.26 -1.77 10.93
C LEU A 28 12.82 -2.99 10.20
N LEU A 29 14.10 -3.28 10.42
CA LEU A 29 14.72 -4.52 9.95
C LEU A 29 14.36 -5.65 10.92
N VAL A 30 13.74 -6.72 10.43
CA VAL A 30 13.50 -7.94 11.23
C VAL A 30 14.41 -9.03 10.68
N ALA A 31 15.72 -8.84 10.88
CA ALA A 31 16.72 -9.81 10.44
C ALA A 31 17.11 -10.72 11.61
N SER A 32 16.84 -12.02 11.49
CA SER A 32 17.58 -13.03 12.23
C SER A 32 19.02 -13.07 11.69
N GLY A 33 19.97 -12.45 12.39
CA GLY A 33 21.38 -12.88 12.34
C GLY A 33 22.42 -12.06 11.55
N ALA A 34 22.21 -10.77 11.21
CA ALA A 34 23.27 -9.96 10.59
C ALA A 34 23.91 -8.96 11.59
N THR A 35 25.21 -9.14 11.87
CA THR A 35 26.04 -8.36 12.81
C THR A 35 26.62 -7.06 12.24
N SER A 36 26.33 -6.70 10.99
CA SER A 36 26.85 -5.47 10.40
C SER A 36 26.10 -4.23 10.91
N GLU A 37 26.82 -3.26 11.50
CA GLU A 37 26.29 -1.94 11.87
C GLU A 37 25.94 -1.06 10.66
N THR A 38 26.50 -1.40 9.49
CA THR A 38 26.22 -0.75 8.21
C THR A 38 25.42 -1.68 7.30
N LEU A 39 24.24 -1.24 6.87
CA LEU A 39 23.43 -1.99 5.91
C LEU A 39 23.88 -1.64 4.48
N VAL A 40 23.98 -2.66 3.62
CA VAL A 40 24.33 -2.52 2.21
C VAL A 40 23.14 -2.95 1.37
N PRO A 41 22.56 -2.07 0.53
CA PRO A 41 21.47 -2.47 -0.33
C PRO A 41 21.98 -3.37 -1.46
N PRO A 42 21.15 -4.28 -2.00
CA PRO A 42 21.42 -4.93 -3.27
C PRO A 42 21.51 -3.90 -4.40
N SER A 43 22.05 -4.32 -5.54
CA SER A 43 22.08 -3.46 -6.72
C SER A 43 20.67 -3.06 -7.18
N VAL A 44 20.54 -1.77 -7.50
CA VAL A 44 19.34 -1.20 -8.13
C VAL A 44 19.12 -1.89 -9.47
N GLN A 45 17.90 -2.33 -9.72
CA GLN A 45 17.57 -3.02 -10.97
C GLN A 45 17.30 -2.01 -12.10
N PRO A 46 17.56 -2.36 -13.38
CA PRO A 46 17.42 -1.42 -14.49
C PRO A 46 16.01 -0.84 -14.68
N TRP A 47 14.98 -1.53 -14.16
CA TRP A 47 13.58 -1.10 -14.24
C TRP A 47 13.10 -0.34 -12.99
N GLU A 48 13.91 -0.27 -11.93
CA GLU A 48 13.56 0.50 -10.74
C GLU A 48 13.63 1.99 -11.10
N ALA A 49 12.45 2.60 -11.23
CA ALA A 49 12.34 4.03 -11.51
C ALA A 49 12.87 4.82 -10.31
N THR A 50 14.04 5.43 -10.48
CA THR A 50 14.52 6.50 -9.57
C THR A 50 14.07 7.87 -10.04
N GLU A 51 13.48 7.96 -11.24
CA GLU A 51 13.01 9.19 -11.86
C GLU A 51 11.79 9.75 -11.11
N GLY A 52 11.86 11.02 -10.72
CA GLY A 52 10.74 11.76 -10.11
C GLY A 52 10.87 12.06 -8.61
N LEU A 53 11.75 11.36 -7.87
CA LEU A 53 12.11 11.76 -6.50
C LEU A 53 13.36 12.66 -6.54
N PRO A 54 13.35 13.86 -5.92
CA PRO A 54 14.55 14.69 -5.82
C PRO A 54 15.71 13.87 -5.24
N ALA A 55 16.91 13.95 -5.82
CA ALA A 55 18.06 13.15 -5.40
C ALA A 55 18.34 13.23 -3.89
N ALA A 56 18.16 14.41 -3.30
CA ALA A 56 18.28 14.65 -1.85
C ALA A 56 17.27 13.86 -0.99
N LYS A 57 16.16 13.37 -1.56
CA LYS A 57 15.11 12.60 -0.88
C LYS A 57 15.21 11.09 -1.14
N GLN A 58 16.14 10.65 -1.97
CA GLN A 58 16.34 9.23 -2.25
C GLN A 58 17.18 8.54 -1.16
N GLY A 59 18.10 9.27 -0.52
CA GLY A 59 18.97 8.73 0.53
C GLY A 59 19.89 7.60 0.04
N LYS A 60 20.50 6.87 0.99
CA LYS A 60 21.32 5.68 0.69
C LYS A 60 20.48 4.44 0.31
N PHE A 61 19.21 4.42 0.70
CA PHE A 61 18.26 3.35 0.41
C PHE A 61 17.03 3.91 -0.32
N PRO A 62 17.10 4.11 -1.64
CA PRO A 62 15.94 4.57 -2.40
C PRO A 62 14.81 3.54 -2.27
N VAL A 63 13.58 4.04 -2.14
CA VAL A 63 12.40 3.17 -2.09
C VAL A 63 12.33 2.32 -3.35
N MET A 64 12.25 1.00 -3.17
CA MET A 64 12.13 0.07 -4.28
C MET A 64 10.75 0.23 -4.93
N MET A 65 10.76 0.41 -6.25
CA MET A 65 9.56 0.50 -7.07
C MET A 65 9.40 -0.78 -7.90
N PRO A 66 8.37 -1.61 -7.63
CA PRO A 66 8.10 -2.80 -8.43
C PRO A 66 7.80 -2.47 -9.89
N LYS A 67 8.06 -3.43 -10.77
CA LYS A 67 7.60 -3.41 -12.16
C LYS A 67 6.18 -3.95 -12.21
N TYR A 68 5.24 -3.11 -12.61
CA TYR A 68 3.82 -3.45 -12.73
C TYR A 68 3.44 -3.73 -14.19
N GLU A 69 2.75 -4.84 -14.43
CA GLU A 69 2.16 -5.20 -15.73
C GLU A 69 0.68 -5.58 -15.48
N GLY A 70 -0.21 -4.58 -15.49
CA GLY A 70 -1.65 -4.73 -15.26
C GLY A 70 -2.09 -4.90 -13.79
N VAL A 71 -1.14 -5.06 -12.86
CA VAL A 71 -1.36 -4.89 -11.41
C VAL A 71 -1.23 -3.41 -11.05
N ASP A 72 -2.08 -2.87 -10.18
CA ASP A 72 -2.03 -1.45 -9.81
C ASP A 72 -0.95 -1.16 -8.77
N GLN A 73 -0.81 -2.05 -7.78
CA GLN A 73 0.16 -1.89 -6.71
C GLN A 73 0.52 -3.23 -6.07
N LEU A 74 1.69 -3.27 -5.44
CA LEU A 74 2.12 -4.32 -4.54
C LEU A 74 2.46 -3.67 -3.21
N LEU A 75 1.87 -4.17 -2.12
CA LEU A 75 2.20 -3.75 -0.76
C LEU A 75 2.78 -4.94 -0.01
N VAL A 76 3.83 -4.72 0.77
CA VAL A 76 4.43 -5.77 1.60
C VAL A 76 4.01 -5.54 3.06
N LEU A 77 3.60 -6.59 3.76
CA LEU A 77 3.32 -6.53 5.21
C LEU A 77 4.49 -7.11 6.01
N SER A 78 5.01 -8.24 5.55
CA SER A 78 6.18 -8.93 6.09
C SER A 78 6.79 -9.83 5.01
N SER A 79 7.86 -10.56 5.33
CA SER A 79 8.41 -11.58 4.41
C SER A 79 7.42 -12.71 4.09
N ARG A 80 6.32 -12.85 4.85
CA ARG A 80 5.30 -13.89 4.62
C ARG A 80 4.02 -13.39 3.97
N TRP A 81 3.78 -12.09 3.97
CA TRP A 81 2.51 -11.51 3.55
C TRP A 81 2.71 -10.34 2.62
N VAL A 82 2.06 -10.42 1.47
CA VAL A 82 1.97 -9.35 0.49
C VAL A 82 0.51 -9.09 0.14
N ILE A 83 0.23 -7.88 -0.35
CA ILE A 83 -1.07 -7.50 -0.89
C ILE A 83 -0.86 -7.12 -2.35
N VAL A 84 -1.53 -7.83 -3.24
CA VAL A 84 -1.60 -7.49 -4.66
C VAL A 84 -2.86 -6.65 -4.87
N VAL A 85 -2.68 -5.41 -5.33
CA VAL A 85 -3.78 -4.49 -5.59
C VAL A 85 -4.12 -4.54 -7.07
N THR A 86 -5.39 -4.80 -7.36
CA THR A 86 -5.92 -4.77 -8.73
C THR A 86 -7.26 -4.07 -8.77
N SER A 87 -7.57 -3.45 -9.90
CA SER A 87 -8.89 -2.88 -10.16
C SER A 87 -9.44 -3.43 -11.46
N ASN A 88 -10.69 -3.86 -11.41
CA ASN A 88 -11.49 -4.27 -12.57
C ASN A 88 -12.85 -3.54 -12.56
N ILE A 89 -12.96 -2.42 -11.82
CA ILE A 89 -14.24 -1.72 -11.64
C ILE A 89 -14.84 -1.29 -12.99
N ASP A 90 -14.00 -0.91 -13.96
CA ASP A 90 -14.44 -0.62 -15.32
C ASP A 90 -15.06 -1.82 -16.02
N ALA A 91 -14.46 -3.01 -15.86
CA ALA A 91 -15.01 -4.24 -16.41
C ALA A 91 -16.35 -4.59 -15.74
N VAL A 92 -16.47 -4.37 -14.42
CA VAL A 92 -17.74 -4.55 -13.70
C VAL A 92 -18.81 -3.64 -14.27
N TYR A 93 -18.53 -2.35 -14.47
CA TYR A 93 -19.54 -1.42 -14.98
C TYR A 93 -19.90 -1.64 -16.45
N GLY A 94 -18.91 -1.98 -17.28
CA GLY A 94 -19.17 -2.43 -18.64
C GLY A 94 -20.11 -3.64 -18.66
N LYS A 95 -19.92 -4.57 -17.73
CA LYS A 95 -20.78 -5.75 -17.61
C LYS A 95 -22.17 -5.44 -17.05
N ILE A 96 -22.31 -4.49 -16.12
CA ILE A 96 -23.63 -4.00 -15.68
C ILE A 96 -24.38 -3.39 -16.87
N ASP A 97 -23.70 -2.57 -17.68
CA ASP A 97 -24.32 -1.96 -18.85
C ASP A 97 -24.80 -3.01 -19.86
N GLU A 98 -23.93 -3.98 -20.17
CA GLU A 98 -24.27 -5.12 -21.03
C GLU A 98 -25.51 -5.89 -20.51
N LEU A 99 -25.50 -6.28 -19.23
CA LEU A 99 -26.61 -7.02 -18.60
C LEU A 99 -27.91 -6.22 -18.55
N SER A 100 -27.81 -4.90 -18.46
CA SER A 100 -28.97 -3.99 -18.45
C SER A 100 -29.49 -3.65 -19.86
N GLY A 101 -28.80 -4.09 -20.92
CA GLY A 101 -29.12 -3.71 -22.30
C GLY A 101 -28.83 -2.24 -22.61
N GLY A 102 -27.74 -1.68 -22.07
CA GLY A 102 -27.32 -0.29 -22.29
C GLY A 102 -28.03 0.75 -21.41
N LYS A 103 -28.94 0.32 -20.53
CA LYS A 103 -29.74 1.23 -19.68
C LYS A 103 -28.90 1.93 -18.63
N PHE A 104 -27.84 1.29 -18.12
CA PHE A 104 -26.97 1.86 -17.11
C PHE A 104 -26.25 3.11 -17.62
N PHE A 105 -25.51 2.99 -18.72
CA PHE A 105 -24.80 4.13 -19.32
C PHE A 105 -25.75 5.16 -19.92
N LYS A 106 -26.93 4.75 -20.40
CA LYS A 106 -27.98 5.72 -20.76
C LYS A 106 -28.38 6.59 -19.57
N ALA A 107 -28.70 5.99 -18.42
CA ALA A 107 -29.10 6.73 -17.22
C ALA A 107 -27.99 7.68 -16.72
N ILE A 108 -26.72 7.27 -16.81
CA ILE A 108 -25.58 8.13 -16.48
C ILE A 108 -25.51 9.34 -17.43
N THR A 109 -25.64 9.09 -18.74
CA THR A 109 -25.59 10.14 -19.76
C THR A 109 -26.73 11.15 -19.59
N ASP A 110 -27.96 10.64 -19.36
CA ASP A 110 -29.14 11.47 -19.12
C ASP A 110 -28.96 12.35 -17.86
N TRP A 111 -28.37 11.79 -16.79
CA TRP A 111 -28.05 12.55 -15.57
C TRP A 111 -27.05 13.66 -15.85
N GLU A 112 -25.88 13.34 -16.42
CA GLU A 112 -24.80 14.30 -16.67
C GLU A 112 -25.25 15.45 -17.59
N ALA A 113 -26.03 15.13 -18.63
CA ALA A 113 -26.62 16.13 -19.52
C ALA A 113 -27.59 17.06 -18.77
N SER A 114 -28.45 16.50 -17.91
CA SER A 114 -29.44 17.25 -17.14
C SER A 114 -28.83 18.14 -16.06
N GLU A 115 -27.77 17.65 -15.40
CA GLU A 115 -27.00 18.38 -14.39
C GLU A 115 -26.29 19.58 -15.03
N LYS A 116 -25.62 19.36 -16.16
CA LYS A 116 -24.98 20.44 -16.95
C LYS A 116 -25.98 21.50 -17.42
N ALA A 117 -27.22 21.09 -17.72
CA ALA A 117 -28.29 22.00 -18.13
C ALA A 117 -28.95 22.75 -16.95
N GLY A 118 -28.52 22.52 -15.71
CA GLY A 118 -29.11 23.13 -14.51
C GLY A 118 -30.53 22.62 -14.20
N LYS A 119 -30.93 21.47 -14.77
CA LYS A 119 -32.25 20.85 -14.59
C LYS A 119 -32.08 19.37 -14.24
N PRO A 120 -31.63 19.03 -13.01
CA PRO A 120 -31.22 17.68 -12.67
C PRO A 120 -32.34 16.63 -12.85
N ASN A 121 -32.05 15.58 -13.62
CA ASN A 121 -32.94 14.45 -13.85
C ASN A 121 -32.77 13.41 -12.75
N TRP A 122 -33.44 13.62 -11.62
CA TRP A 122 -33.38 12.73 -10.47
C TRP A 122 -33.85 11.30 -10.75
N THR A 123 -34.71 11.11 -11.76
CA THR A 123 -35.13 9.76 -12.19
C THR A 123 -33.94 9.00 -12.80
N ALA A 124 -33.15 9.64 -13.66
CA ALA A 124 -31.94 9.04 -14.21
C ALA A 124 -30.87 8.78 -13.12
N TYR A 125 -30.72 9.72 -12.18
CA TYR A 125 -29.82 9.54 -11.02
C TYR A 125 -30.17 8.32 -10.17
N LYS A 126 -31.45 8.16 -9.82
CA LYS A 126 -31.90 7.01 -9.01
C LYS A 126 -31.91 5.72 -9.83
N GLY A 127 -32.34 5.80 -11.09
CA GLY A 127 -32.44 4.67 -12.00
C GLY A 127 -31.10 3.96 -12.21
N ARG A 128 -29.99 4.70 -12.36
CA ARG A 128 -28.67 4.05 -12.48
C ARG A 128 -28.29 3.24 -11.24
N TRP A 129 -28.66 3.68 -10.04
CA TRP A 129 -28.35 2.96 -8.81
C TRP A 129 -29.22 1.72 -8.63
N GLN A 130 -30.49 1.79 -9.02
CA GLN A 130 -31.36 0.60 -9.08
C GLN A 130 -30.80 -0.44 -10.05
N ILE A 131 -30.40 -0.03 -11.25
CA ILE A 131 -29.76 -0.92 -12.23
C ILE A 131 -28.45 -1.50 -11.68
N TYR A 132 -27.65 -0.68 -11.00
CA TYR A 132 -26.44 -1.15 -10.34
C TYR A 132 -26.76 -2.25 -9.32
N ASP A 133 -27.69 -2.01 -8.40
CA ASP A 133 -28.08 -2.97 -7.36
C ASP A 133 -28.62 -4.29 -7.96
N ASP A 134 -29.38 -4.21 -9.06
CA ASP A 134 -29.95 -5.38 -9.74
C ASP A 134 -28.88 -6.28 -10.40
N PHE A 135 -27.77 -5.70 -10.88
CA PHE A 135 -26.79 -6.41 -11.72
C PHE A 135 -25.38 -6.52 -11.14
N ALA A 136 -25.01 -5.74 -10.11
CA ALA A 136 -23.64 -5.65 -9.62
C ALA A 136 -23.07 -7.00 -9.19
N ALA A 137 -23.85 -7.84 -8.49
CA ALA A 137 -23.38 -9.16 -8.07
C ALA A 137 -23.01 -10.07 -9.26
N LYS A 138 -23.87 -10.11 -10.29
CA LYS A 138 -23.62 -10.90 -11.51
C LYS A 138 -22.45 -10.34 -12.32
N ALA A 139 -22.36 -9.01 -12.42
CA ALA A 139 -21.28 -8.33 -13.12
C ALA A 139 -19.92 -8.57 -12.46
N ARG A 140 -19.83 -8.53 -11.13
CA ARG A 140 -18.63 -8.83 -10.35
C ARG A 140 -18.16 -10.28 -10.56
N GLU A 141 -19.09 -11.23 -10.53
CA GLU A 141 -18.77 -12.63 -10.82
C GLU A 141 -18.21 -12.80 -12.24
N ALA A 142 -18.89 -12.22 -13.24
CA ALA A 142 -18.46 -12.28 -14.64
C ALA A 142 -17.14 -11.55 -14.91
N ALA A 143 -16.80 -10.53 -14.10
CA ALA A 143 -15.52 -9.84 -14.14
C ALA A 143 -14.38 -10.62 -13.44
N GLY A 144 -14.64 -11.87 -13.02
CA GLY A 144 -13.65 -12.75 -12.40
C GLY A 144 -13.31 -12.37 -10.96
N GLU A 145 -14.15 -11.57 -10.29
CA GLU A 145 -13.83 -11.08 -8.95
C GLU A 145 -13.62 -12.22 -7.95
N ARG A 146 -14.42 -13.30 -8.02
CA ARG A 146 -14.27 -14.47 -7.14
C ARG A 146 -12.97 -15.24 -7.38
N LEU A 147 -12.39 -15.18 -8.58
CA LEU A 147 -11.11 -15.82 -8.86
C LEU A 147 -9.97 -15.23 -8.02
N LEU A 148 -10.11 -13.99 -7.57
CA LEU A 148 -9.12 -13.33 -6.73
C LEU A 148 -9.05 -13.92 -5.31
N ASP A 149 -10.04 -14.70 -4.88
CA ASP A 149 -10.04 -15.44 -3.61
C ASP A 149 -9.38 -16.83 -3.74
N GLU A 150 -9.06 -17.26 -4.96
CA GLU A 150 -8.53 -18.59 -5.25
C GLU A 150 -6.99 -18.61 -5.22
N PRO A 151 -6.33 -19.37 -4.34
CA PRO A 151 -4.86 -19.46 -4.33
C PRO A 151 -4.27 -19.86 -5.69
N GLY A 152 -4.92 -20.80 -6.38
CA GLY A 152 -4.49 -21.25 -7.70
C GLY A 152 -4.67 -20.24 -8.83
N TYR A 153 -5.24 -19.05 -8.56
CA TYR A 153 -5.27 -17.94 -9.50
C TYR A 153 -3.94 -17.17 -9.56
N TYR A 154 -3.11 -17.33 -8.52
CA TYR A 154 -1.82 -16.67 -8.38
C TYR A 154 -0.67 -17.67 -8.51
N ALA A 155 0.44 -17.19 -9.04
CA ALA A 155 1.71 -17.90 -9.09
C ALA A 155 2.82 -16.99 -8.59
N ILE A 156 3.52 -17.40 -7.53
CA ILE A 156 4.67 -16.70 -6.96
C ILE A 156 5.92 -17.47 -7.34
N SER A 157 6.84 -16.82 -8.06
CA SER A 157 8.13 -17.40 -8.45
C SER A 157 9.31 -16.56 -7.93
N GLY A 158 10.37 -17.25 -7.51
CA GLY A 158 11.65 -16.64 -7.17
C GLY A 158 12.64 -16.63 -8.34
N GLU A 159 13.93 -16.51 -8.05
CA GLU A 159 15.00 -16.53 -9.05
C GLU A 159 15.19 -17.89 -9.72
N ASP A 160 14.80 -18.97 -9.05
CA ASP A 160 14.81 -20.34 -9.58
C ASP A 160 13.72 -20.59 -10.63
N GLY A 161 12.79 -19.63 -10.79
CA GLY A 161 11.66 -19.72 -11.73
C GLY A 161 10.57 -20.71 -11.30
N GLN A 162 10.70 -21.39 -10.15
CA GLN A 162 9.68 -22.33 -9.70
C GLN A 162 8.48 -21.57 -9.15
N ALA A 163 7.37 -21.64 -9.89
CA ALA A 163 6.12 -21.02 -9.51
C ALA A 163 5.38 -21.88 -8.49
N GLN A 164 4.94 -21.25 -7.40
CA GLN A 164 4.12 -21.87 -6.36
C GLN A 164 2.92 -20.98 -6.07
N ALA A 165 1.77 -21.60 -5.79
CA ALA A 165 0.60 -20.86 -5.32
C ALA A 165 0.86 -20.31 -3.91
N PRO A 166 0.24 -19.17 -3.53
CA PRO A 166 0.17 -18.75 -2.13
C PRO A 166 -0.49 -19.84 -1.27
N LYS A 167 -0.11 -19.90 0.01
CA LYS A 167 -0.72 -20.85 0.98
C LYS A 167 -2.17 -20.53 1.25
N ARG A 168 -2.47 -19.25 1.38
CA ARG A 168 -3.79 -18.70 1.65
C ARG A 168 -3.98 -17.41 0.89
N VAL A 169 -5.22 -17.18 0.48
CA VAL A 169 -5.65 -15.95 -0.16
C VAL A 169 -6.97 -15.52 0.45
N THR A 170 -7.10 -14.23 0.66
CA THR A 170 -8.39 -13.55 0.89
C THR A 170 -8.35 -12.20 0.18
N ARG A 171 -9.51 -11.61 -0.02
CA ARG A 171 -9.67 -10.36 -0.74
C ARG A 171 -10.61 -9.43 -0.03
N VAL A 172 -10.38 -8.14 -0.21
CA VAL A 172 -11.36 -7.11 0.10
C VAL A 172 -11.42 -6.05 -0.98
N ILE A 173 -12.54 -5.34 -1.04
CA ILE A 173 -12.66 -4.09 -1.78
C ILE A 173 -12.30 -2.91 -0.86
N VAL A 174 -11.33 -2.11 -1.27
CA VAL A 174 -10.87 -0.93 -0.54
C VAL A 174 -11.18 0.32 -1.37
N GLY A 175 -11.77 1.33 -0.72
CA GLY A 175 -11.90 2.67 -1.30
C GLY A 175 -10.57 3.42 -1.21
N LEU A 176 -10.04 3.85 -2.35
CA LEU A 176 -8.78 4.58 -2.47
C LEU A 176 -8.94 6.10 -2.39
N GLY A 177 -10.18 6.59 -2.37
CA GLY A 177 -10.51 8.01 -2.37
C GLY A 177 -10.73 8.58 -3.76
N GLU A 178 -10.91 9.89 -3.85
CA GLU A 178 -11.14 10.59 -5.11
C GLU A 178 -9.82 10.85 -5.84
N ASN A 179 -9.80 10.68 -7.16
CA ASN A 179 -8.62 10.94 -8.02
C ASN A 179 -7.40 10.02 -7.82
N VAL A 180 -7.56 8.85 -7.21
CA VAL A 180 -6.43 7.95 -6.83
C VAL A 180 -6.31 6.70 -7.72
N GLY A 181 -6.91 6.69 -8.92
CA GLY A 181 -6.89 5.54 -9.85
C GLY A 181 -6.01 5.75 -11.11
N PRO A 182 -5.59 4.66 -11.78
CA PRO A 182 -4.77 4.69 -13.00
C PRO A 182 -5.42 5.47 -14.16
N ALA A 183 -6.75 5.59 -14.17
CA ALA A 183 -7.49 6.33 -15.19
C ALA A 183 -7.39 7.86 -15.08
N LYS A 184 -6.75 8.44 -14.04
CA LYS A 184 -6.64 9.90 -13.79
C LYS A 184 -7.93 10.67 -14.15
N GLY A 185 -9.08 10.12 -13.79
CA GLY A 185 -10.38 10.62 -14.21
C GLY A 185 -11.53 9.87 -13.53
N LYS A 186 -12.70 10.50 -13.53
CA LYS A 186 -13.94 9.90 -13.04
C LYS A 186 -14.34 8.75 -13.97
N LEU A 187 -14.30 7.52 -13.48
CA LEU A 187 -14.85 6.38 -14.20
C LEU A 187 -16.33 6.63 -14.49
N ARG A 188 -16.75 6.39 -15.74
CA ARG A 188 -18.13 6.67 -16.17
C ARG A 188 -19.09 5.84 -15.33
N GLY A 189 -19.98 6.53 -14.61
CA GLY A 189 -20.95 5.87 -13.73
C GLY A 189 -20.45 5.54 -12.32
N ALA A 190 -19.18 5.83 -12.00
CA ALA A 190 -18.65 5.56 -10.67
C ALA A 190 -19.02 6.63 -9.65
N SER A 191 -19.06 6.17 -8.40
CA SER A 191 -18.80 7.02 -7.24
C SER A 191 -17.48 7.78 -7.46
N PRO A 192 -17.33 9.02 -6.94
CA PRO A 192 -16.05 9.71 -6.97
C PRO A 192 -14.96 8.94 -6.21
N VAL A 193 -15.36 8.01 -5.31
CA VAL A 193 -14.44 7.08 -4.65
C VAL A 193 -14.04 5.98 -5.62
N TYR A 194 -12.75 5.91 -5.92
CA TYR A 194 -12.17 4.80 -6.65
C TYR A 194 -12.03 3.57 -5.75
N TYR A 195 -12.35 2.38 -6.27
CA TYR A 195 -12.24 1.13 -5.52
C TYR A 195 -11.22 0.20 -6.18
N ALA A 196 -10.53 -0.57 -5.36
CA ALA A 196 -9.61 -1.62 -5.80
C ALA A 196 -9.77 -2.87 -4.94
N HIS A 197 -9.45 -4.02 -5.51
CA HIS A 197 -9.28 -5.28 -4.80
C HIS A 197 -7.90 -5.35 -4.16
N TYR A 198 -7.88 -5.58 -2.86
CA TYR A 198 -6.69 -5.90 -2.09
C TYR A 198 -6.69 -7.40 -1.86
N SER A 199 -5.88 -8.13 -2.61
CA SER A 199 -5.70 -9.57 -2.45
C SER A 199 -4.54 -9.84 -1.51
N TYR A 200 -4.83 -10.35 -0.32
CA TYR A 200 -3.84 -10.69 0.71
C TYR A 200 -3.34 -12.11 0.44
N LEU A 201 -2.04 -12.25 0.19
CA LEU A 201 -1.41 -13.51 -0.16
C LEU A 201 -0.41 -13.92 0.93
N GLU A 202 -0.58 -15.11 1.50
CA GLU A 202 0.47 -15.74 2.31
C GLU A 202 1.45 -16.45 1.37
N THR A 203 2.71 -16.05 1.40
CA THR A 203 3.74 -16.65 0.54
C THR A 203 4.02 -18.11 0.93
N PRO A 204 4.33 -19.00 -0.03
CA PRO A 204 4.62 -20.40 0.25
C PRO A 204 5.86 -20.57 1.13
N VAL A 205 6.86 -19.72 0.91
CA VAL A 205 8.06 -19.58 1.73
C VAL A 205 8.29 -18.10 2.06
N PRO A 206 8.90 -17.77 3.20
CA PRO A 206 9.28 -16.39 3.48
C PRO A 206 10.16 -15.82 2.36
N LEU A 207 9.84 -14.60 1.93
CA LEU A 207 10.65 -13.80 1.02
C LEU A 207 12.03 -13.58 1.64
N GLN A 208 13.06 -13.66 0.82
CA GLN A 208 14.45 -13.60 1.25
C GLN A 208 15.08 -12.27 0.84
N GLN A 209 15.90 -11.71 1.73
CA GLN A 209 16.60 -10.44 1.53
C GLN A 209 17.38 -10.43 0.21
N GLY A 210 17.17 -9.39 -0.59
CA GLY A 210 17.83 -9.15 -1.87
C GLY A 210 17.35 -10.02 -3.02
N LYS A 211 16.38 -10.93 -2.81
CA LYS A 211 15.89 -11.83 -3.86
C LYS A 211 14.79 -11.19 -4.69
N ARG A 212 14.81 -11.50 -5.99
CA ARG A 212 13.77 -11.10 -6.95
C ARG A 212 12.61 -12.10 -6.97
N TYR A 213 11.40 -11.56 -7.01
CA TYR A 213 10.16 -12.32 -7.08
C TYR A 213 9.25 -11.79 -8.18
N THR A 214 8.44 -12.67 -8.75
CA THR A 214 7.32 -12.32 -9.62
C THR A 214 6.04 -12.94 -9.07
N ILE A 215 4.97 -12.15 -9.04
CA ILE A 215 3.62 -12.63 -8.75
C ILE A 215 2.81 -12.46 -10.03
N ALA A 216 2.36 -13.56 -10.62
CA ALA A 216 1.55 -13.59 -11.83
C ALA A 216 0.12 -14.06 -11.50
N LEU A 217 -0.86 -13.44 -12.15
CA LEU A 217 -2.26 -13.82 -12.14
C LEU A 217 -2.57 -14.61 -13.42
N LYS A 218 -3.55 -15.52 -13.38
CA LYS A 218 -3.93 -16.34 -14.54
C LYS A 218 -4.45 -15.55 -15.74
N ASP A 219 -4.87 -14.31 -15.55
CA ASP A 219 -5.31 -13.42 -16.64
C ASP A 219 -4.16 -12.62 -17.28
N GLY A 220 -2.91 -12.94 -16.94
CA GLY A 220 -1.72 -12.36 -17.55
C GLY A 220 -1.17 -11.13 -16.84
N ARG A 221 -1.91 -10.57 -15.86
CA ARG A 221 -1.38 -9.49 -15.01
C ARG A 221 -0.27 -10.02 -14.12
N LYS A 222 0.76 -9.20 -13.87
CA LYS A 222 1.86 -9.58 -12.98
C LYS A 222 2.56 -8.36 -12.37
N VAL A 223 3.32 -8.64 -11.30
CA VAL A 223 4.23 -7.69 -10.67
C VAL A 223 5.56 -8.38 -10.38
N THR A 224 6.66 -7.69 -10.67
CA THR A 224 8.03 -8.15 -10.38
C THR A 224 8.72 -7.15 -9.44
N PHE A 225 9.37 -7.66 -8.39
CA PHE A 225 10.00 -6.83 -7.36
C PHE A 225 11.20 -7.52 -6.73
N VAL A 226 12.07 -6.76 -6.07
CA VAL A 226 13.12 -7.29 -5.19
C VAL A 226 12.67 -7.12 -3.75
N TYR A 227 12.64 -8.19 -2.96
CA TYR A 227 12.38 -8.08 -1.53
C TYR A 227 13.66 -7.63 -0.83
N ASP A 228 13.67 -6.39 -0.35
CA ASP A 228 14.80 -5.82 0.38
C ASP A 228 14.29 -5.05 1.60
N GLU A 229 14.58 -5.52 2.80
CA GLU A 229 14.16 -4.92 4.06
C GLU A 229 14.65 -3.47 4.26
N THR A 230 15.64 -3.01 3.49
CA THR A 230 16.15 -1.64 3.53
C THR A 230 15.45 -0.68 2.57
N ARG A 231 14.86 -1.21 1.48
CA ARG A 231 14.25 -0.42 0.39
C ARG A 231 12.75 -0.67 0.21
N THR A 232 12.24 -1.79 0.72
CA THR A 232 10.83 -2.16 0.68
C THR A 232 10.09 -1.51 1.83
N VAL A 233 9.09 -0.69 1.52
CA VAL A 233 8.21 -0.11 2.54
C VAL A 233 7.22 -1.17 3.02
N SER A 234 7.29 -1.54 4.30
CA SER A 234 6.25 -2.37 4.93
C SER A 234 5.02 -1.52 5.27
N ARG A 235 3.86 -1.91 4.75
CA ARG A 235 2.57 -1.30 5.06
C ARG A 235 2.10 -1.59 6.49
N ALA A 236 2.72 -2.56 7.17
CA ALA A 236 2.47 -2.86 8.58
C ALA A 236 3.13 -1.86 9.55
N LEU A 237 4.15 -1.11 9.08
CA LEU A 237 4.81 -0.09 9.88
C LEU A 237 4.08 1.25 9.75
N LYS A 238 3.70 1.85 10.88
CA LYS A 238 3.10 3.19 10.94
C LYS A 238 4.01 4.12 11.72
N VAL A 239 4.38 5.22 11.10
CA VAL A 239 5.17 6.30 11.70
C VAL A 239 4.54 7.65 11.35
N ASN A 240 4.90 8.70 12.09
CA ASN A 240 4.61 10.05 11.65
C ASN A 240 5.50 10.37 10.43
N GLN A 241 4.87 10.55 9.26
CA GLN A 241 5.57 10.79 7.99
C GLN A 241 6.22 12.19 7.89
N VAL A 242 5.85 13.12 8.76
CA VAL A 242 6.50 14.45 8.86
C VAL A 242 7.75 14.37 9.75
N GLY A 243 7.73 13.49 10.75
CA GLY A 243 8.80 13.31 11.72
C GLY A 243 8.37 13.60 13.16
N TYR A 244 9.35 13.84 14.03
CA TYR A 244 9.15 14.06 15.46
C TYR A 244 10.00 15.25 15.91
N LEU A 245 9.52 16.01 16.90
CA LEU A 245 10.32 17.06 17.52
C LEU A 245 11.56 16.45 18.21
N PRO A 246 12.73 17.10 18.11
CA PRO A 246 13.96 16.57 18.71
C PRO A 246 13.82 16.28 20.21
N ASP A 247 13.19 17.20 20.94
CA ASP A 247 12.96 17.18 22.39
C ASP A 247 11.66 16.49 22.81
N ALA A 248 10.92 15.88 21.88
CA ALA A 248 9.73 15.10 22.21
C ALA A 248 10.08 13.98 23.20
N LYS A 249 9.35 13.91 24.31
CA LYS A 249 9.52 12.93 25.40
C LYS A 249 9.34 11.47 24.94
N GLY A 250 8.64 11.25 23.83
CA GLY A 250 8.45 9.93 23.22
C GLY A 250 8.30 10.06 21.71
N LYS A 251 8.86 9.10 20.98
CA LYS A 251 8.77 8.97 19.53
C LYS A 251 8.32 7.54 19.26
N PHE A 252 7.14 7.40 18.67
CA PHE A 252 6.45 6.11 18.59
C PHE A 252 6.30 5.67 17.14
N ALA A 253 6.56 4.41 16.90
CA ALA A 253 6.17 3.70 15.69
C ALA A 253 5.27 2.54 16.09
N TYR A 254 4.33 2.21 15.22
CA TYR A 254 3.40 1.11 15.44
C TYR A 254 3.64 0.03 14.40
N LEU A 255 3.68 -1.22 14.85
CA LEU A 255 3.74 -2.40 14.00
C LEU A 255 2.40 -3.12 14.10
N GLY A 256 1.70 -3.26 12.98
CA GLY A 256 0.40 -3.93 12.97
C GLY A 256 -0.23 -3.99 11.59
N ALA A 257 -0.95 -5.09 11.34
CA ALA A 257 -1.72 -5.30 10.12
C ALA A 257 -2.93 -6.19 10.41
N CYS A 258 -4.05 -5.88 9.77
CA CYS A 258 -5.21 -6.77 9.69
C CYS A 258 -5.16 -7.52 8.36
N LEU A 259 -5.25 -8.84 8.42
CA LEU A 259 -5.28 -9.77 7.27
C LEU A 259 -6.72 -10.13 6.86
N TRP A 260 -7.65 -9.23 7.16
CA TRP A 260 -9.09 -9.41 7.01
C TRP A 260 -9.64 -10.70 7.61
N GLU A 261 -10.04 -11.66 6.79
CA GLU A 261 -10.67 -12.90 7.22
C GLU A 261 -9.72 -13.75 8.09
N PHE A 262 -8.41 -13.53 7.99
CA PHE A 262 -7.41 -14.20 8.81
C PHE A 262 -7.09 -13.47 10.12
N GLY A 263 -7.75 -12.34 10.40
CA GLY A 263 -7.60 -11.60 11.64
C GLY A 263 -6.29 -10.80 11.74
N PRO A 264 -5.78 -10.53 12.96
CA PRO A 264 -4.54 -9.77 13.13
C PRO A 264 -3.32 -10.57 12.66
N HIS A 265 -2.39 -9.90 11.98
CA HIS A 265 -1.12 -10.52 11.63
C HIS A 265 -0.29 -10.74 12.90
N ASP A 266 0.12 -11.99 13.15
CA ASP A 266 1.06 -12.31 14.22
C ASP A 266 2.47 -11.76 13.91
N PHE A 267 2.92 -10.83 14.75
CA PHE A 267 4.25 -10.24 14.71
C PHE A 267 5.16 -10.75 15.83
N SER A 268 4.84 -11.87 16.49
CA SER A 268 5.64 -12.47 17.55
C SER A 268 7.10 -12.76 17.15
N PHE A 269 7.38 -12.84 15.85
CA PHE A 269 8.74 -12.97 15.31
C PHE A 269 9.58 -11.67 15.39
N ALA A 270 8.94 -10.50 15.48
CA ALA A 270 9.62 -9.20 15.58
C ALA A 270 10.01 -8.92 17.04
N ARG A 271 11.31 -9.01 17.33
CA ARG A 271 11.86 -8.80 18.69
C ARG A 271 12.57 -7.46 18.86
N GLU A 272 13.23 -6.98 17.81
CA GLU A 272 13.94 -5.69 17.81
C GLU A 272 13.44 -4.77 16.71
N PHE A 273 13.67 -3.48 16.89
CA PHE A 273 13.58 -2.47 15.85
C PHE A 273 14.89 -1.68 15.72
N LYS A 274 15.10 -1.13 14.54
CA LYS A 274 16.24 -0.26 14.22
C LYS A 274 15.74 1.08 13.71
N VAL A 275 16.49 2.14 14.00
CA VAL A 275 16.38 3.43 13.32
C VAL A 275 17.64 3.61 12.51
N VAL A 276 17.48 3.92 11.23
CA VAL A 276 18.58 3.94 10.27
C VAL A 276 18.74 5.36 9.73
N SER A 277 19.96 5.86 9.73
CA SER A 277 20.30 7.12 9.09
C SER A 277 20.08 7.02 7.58
N VAL A 278 19.22 7.85 7.02
CA VAL A 278 18.96 7.87 5.57
C VAL A 278 20.21 8.28 4.78
N ALA A 279 21.05 9.14 5.35
CA ALA A 279 22.26 9.65 4.70
C ALA A 279 23.40 8.61 4.70
N THR A 280 23.66 7.96 5.83
CA THR A 280 24.83 7.08 6.01
C THR A 280 24.48 5.59 5.93
N GLY A 281 23.21 5.25 6.13
CA GLY A 281 22.71 3.88 6.23
C GLY A 281 23.12 3.12 7.48
N GLU A 282 23.68 3.83 8.46
CA GLU A 282 24.07 3.29 9.75
C GLU A 282 22.86 3.19 10.68
N VAL A 283 22.88 2.19 11.55
CA VAL A 283 21.89 2.06 12.61
C VAL A 283 22.20 3.07 13.71
N VAL A 284 21.36 4.10 13.86
CA VAL A 284 21.55 5.18 14.84
C VAL A 284 20.83 4.91 16.17
N HIS A 285 19.89 3.96 16.18
CA HIS A 285 19.22 3.52 17.40
C HIS A 285 18.66 2.10 17.24
N LYS A 286 18.59 1.37 18.35
CA LYS A 286 17.97 0.04 18.45
C LYS A 286 17.10 -0.03 19.69
N GLY A 287 16.05 -0.83 19.63
CA GLY A 287 15.21 -1.10 20.80
C GLY A 287 14.39 -2.37 20.63
N GLU A 288 13.70 -2.75 21.71
CA GLU A 288 12.82 -3.92 21.71
C GLU A 288 11.43 -3.56 21.18
N VAL A 289 10.83 -4.48 20.43
CA VAL A 289 9.43 -4.37 20.01
C VAL A 289 8.54 -4.80 21.16
N ARG A 290 7.53 -3.97 21.48
CA ARG A 290 6.46 -4.29 22.43
C ARG A 290 5.19 -4.55 21.64
N LEU A 291 4.68 -5.79 21.69
CA LEU A 291 3.47 -6.25 21.01
C LEU A 291 2.26 -6.23 21.94
#